data_AF-A0A1I4BEJ8-F1
#
_entry.id   AF-A0A1I4BEJ8-F1
#
_cell.length_a   1.000
_cell.length_b   1.000
_cell.length_c   1.000
_cell.angle_alpha   90.00
_cell.angle_beta   90.00
_cell.angle_gamma   90.00
#
_symmetry.space_group_name_H-M   'P 1'
#
loop_
_entity.id
_entity.type
_entity.pdbx_description
1 polymer ?
#
loop_
_entity_poly.entity_id
_entity_poly.type
_entity_poly.pdbx_seq_one_letter_code
_entity_poly.pdbx_strand_id
1 'polypeptide(L)'
;MPASGEEPSLEDLLAQVALGHEQAFDRVYDLPAGPVFGLARRVVRDRAQAEEVAQEVLAVVWRTASRYDRTRGSALSWVMTMAHRRSVDRVRSAQASAGRVAAGRPSA
;
A
#
# COMPACT_ATOMS: atom_id res chain seq x y z
N MET A 1 26.74 16.53 -21.64
CA MET A 1 26.31 16.89 -20.27
C MET A 1 24.79 16.77 -20.21
N PRO A 2 24.20 15.69 -19.69
CA PRO A 2 22.75 15.66 -19.46
C PRO A 2 22.40 16.55 -18.26
N ALA A 3 21.28 17.26 -18.37
CA ALA A 3 20.78 18.22 -17.41
C ALA A 3 20.42 17.58 -16.05
N SER A 4 20.72 18.32 -14.97
CA SER A 4 20.15 18.31 -13.62
C SER A 4 19.29 17.11 -13.17
N GLY A 5 19.87 16.23 -12.34
CA GLY A 5 19.56 16.09 -10.91
C GLY A 5 18.12 15.99 -10.35
N GLU A 6 17.07 15.83 -11.17
CA GLU A 6 15.71 15.65 -10.66
C GLU A 6 15.43 14.15 -10.44
N GLU A 7 15.24 13.74 -9.17
CA GLU A 7 14.85 12.36 -8.89
C GLU A 7 13.47 12.09 -9.53
N PRO A 8 13.31 10.97 -10.26
CA PRO A 8 12.06 10.67 -10.96
C PRO A 8 10.90 10.59 -9.97
N SER A 9 9.78 11.25 -10.29
CA SER A 9 8.60 11.24 -9.43
C SER A 9 7.97 9.84 -9.36
N LEU A 10 7.14 9.59 -8.36
CA LEU A 10 6.40 8.32 -8.27
C LEU A 10 5.54 8.07 -9.52
N GLU A 11 4.95 9.12 -10.10
CA GLU A 11 4.19 9.04 -11.34
C GLU A 11 5.05 8.60 -12.54
N ASP A 12 6.28 9.08 -12.64
CA ASP A 12 7.19 8.72 -13.73
C ASP A 12 7.72 7.30 -13.56
N LEU A 13 8.02 6.90 -12.31
CA LEU A 13 8.43 5.54 -11.97
C LEU A 13 7.32 4.53 -12.24
N LEU A 14 6.06 4.83 -11.93
CA LEU A 14 4.92 3.97 -12.26
C LEU A 14 4.74 3.80 -13.78
N ALA A 15 4.97 4.85 -14.56
CA ALA A 15 4.94 4.77 -16.02
C ALA A 15 6.07 3.86 -16.55
N GLN A 16 7.29 3.97 -15.99
CA GLN A 16 8.41 3.10 -16.36
C GLN A 16 8.15 1.63 -15.99
N VAL A 17 7.56 1.38 -14.82
CA VAL A 17 7.14 0.04 -14.40
C VAL A 17 6.10 -0.54 -15.36
N ALA A 18 5.14 0.27 -15.82
CA ALA A 18 4.14 -0.16 -16.81
C ALA A 18 4.76 -0.58 -18.15
N LEU A 19 5.96 -0.09 -18.47
CA LEU A 19 6.75 -0.46 -19.64
C LEU A 19 7.70 -1.65 -19.40
N GLY A 20 7.75 -2.19 -18.17
CA GLY A 20 8.58 -3.34 -17.80
C GLY A 20 10.00 -3.00 -17.34
N HIS A 21 10.30 -1.75 -17.00
CA HIS A 21 11.65 -1.36 -16.56
C HIS A 21 11.95 -1.77 -15.12
N GLU A 22 12.69 -2.88 -14.95
CA GLU A 22 13.04 -3.51 -13.66
C GLU A 22 13.73 -2.57 -12.63
N GLN A 23 14.47 -1.57 -13.10
CA GLN A 23 15.16 -0.62 -12.22
C GLN A 23 14.23 0.44 -11.59
N ALA A 24 13.06 0.68 -12.19
CA ALA A 24 12.08 1.61 -11.61
C ALA A 24 11.34 1.00 -10.42
N PHE A 25 11.37 -0.33 -10.27
CA PHE A 25 10.57 -1.05 -9.27
C PHE A 25 11.02 -0.77 -7.84
N ASP A 26 12.32 -0.82 -7.57
CA ASP A 26 12.85 -0.55 -6.22
C ASP A 26 12.46 0.86 -5.75
N ARG A 27 12.50 1.83 -6.67
CA ARG A 27 12.11 3.21 -6.37
C ARG A 27 10.60 3.39 -6.17
N VAL A 28 9.75 2.64 -6.89
CA VAL A 28 8.30 2.59 -6.63
C VAL A 28 8.00 2.00 -5.25
N TYR A 29 8.88 1.15 -4.71
CA TYR A 29 8.74 0.64 -3.35
C TYR A 29 9.12 1.71 -2.31
N ASP A 30 10.31 2.30 -2.44
CA ASP A 30 10.90 3.17 -1.41
C ASP A 30 10.05 4.41 -1.10
N LEU A 31 9.54 5.07 -2.14
CA LEU A 31 8.82 6.34 -1.99
C LEU A 31 7.52 6.21 -1.17
N PRO A 32 6.59 5.29 -1.48
CA PRO A 32 5.36 5.12 -0.70
C PRO A 32 5.51 4.24 0.54
N ALA A 33 6.58 3.46 0.71
CA ALA A 33 6.69 2.50 1.82
C ALA A 33 6.50 3.13 3.21
N GLY A 34 7.22 4.23 3.49
CA GLY A 34 7.10 4.95 4.76
C GLY A 34 5.68 5.49 5.02
N PRO A 35 5.10 6.29 4.09
CA PRO A 35 3.73 6.78 4.20
C PRO A 35 2.67 5.67 4.38
N VAL A 36 2.77 4.59 3.60
CA VAL A 36 1.86 3.44 3.65
C VAL A 36 1.93 2.77 5.02
N PHE A 37 3.15 2.46 5.50
CA PHE A 37 3.35 1.85 6.80
C PHE A 37 2.83 2.76 7.94
N GLY A 38 3.11 4.06 7.87
CA GLY A 38 2.63 5.04 8.86
C GLY A 38 1.11 5.15 8.91
N LEU A 39 0.42 5.05 7.77
CA LEU A 39 -1.04 4.97 7.72
C LEU A 39 -1.55 3.65 8.30
N ALA A 40 -0.99 2.52 7.85
CA ALA A 40 -1.41 1.19 8.29
C ALA A 40 -1.26 1.05 9.82
N ARG A 41 -0.16 1.53 10.38
CA ARG A 41 0.07 1.56 11.84
C ARG A 41 -0.98 2.35 12.60
N ARG A 42 -1.43 3.49 12.07
CA ARG A 42 -2.46 4.32 12.70
C ARG A 42 -3.83 3.65 12.70
N VAL A 43 -4.15 2.92 11.63
CA VAL A 43 -5.45 2.26 11.46
C VAL A 43 -5.50 0.92 12.20
N VAL A 44 -4.51 0.05 11.99
CA VAL A 44 -4.51 -1.33 12.52
C VAL A 44 -4.04 -1.39 13.98
N ARG A 45 -3.24 -0.40 14.43
CA ARG A 45 -2.70 -0.30 15.80
C ARG A 45 -1.89 -1.51 16.28
N ASP A 46 -1.40 -2.32 15.34
CA ASP A 46 -0.45 -3.40 15.56
C ASP A 46 0.69 -3.27 14.55
N ARG A 47 1.94 -3.47 15.00
CA ARG A 47 3.11 -3.27 14.15
C ARG A 47 3.22 -4.35 13.08
N ALA A 48 3.13 -5.62 13.47
CA ALA A 48 3.32 -6.74 12.55
C ALA A 48 2.23 -6.74 11.48
N GLN A 49 0.98 -6.52 11.87
CA GLN A 49 -0.14 -6.42 10.95
C GLN A 49 -0.01 -5.20 10.02
N ALA A 50 0.56 -4.08 10.49
CA ALA A 50 0.83 -2.94 9.63
C ALA A 50 1.94 -3.20 8.60
N GLU A 51 2.99 -3.96 8.96
CA GLU A 51 4.04 -4.39 8.03
C GLU A 51 3.44 -5.29 6.92
N GLU A 52 2.61 -6.26 7.30
CA GLU A 52 1.91 -7.12 6.34
C GLU A 52 1.01 -6.31 5.38
N VAL A 53 0.23 -5.37 5.91
CA VAL A 53 -0.62 -4.50 5.08
C VAL A 53 0.23 -3.67 4.12
N ALA A 54 1.36 -3.13 4.57
CA ALA A 54 2.24 -2.34 3.71
C ALA A 54 2.81 -3.19 2.56
N GLN A 55 3.30 -4.39 2.87
CA GLN A 55 3.82 -5.32 1.86
C GLN A 55 2.75 -5.71 0.83
N GLU A 56 1.54 -6.03 1.28
CA GLU A 56 0.42 -6.36 0.40
C GLU A 56 0.04 -5.20 -0.52
N VAL A 57 -0.03 -3.98 0.03
CA VAL A 57 -0.36 -2.77 -0.74
C VAL A 57 0.71 -2.51 -1.79
N LEU A 58 1.98 -2.54 -1.43
CA LEU A 58 3.08 -2.31 -2.37
C LEU A 58 3.12 -3.39 -3.46
N ALA A 59 2.83 -4.65 -3.12
CA ALA A 59 2.69 -5.72 -4.10
C ALA A 59 1.49 -5.52 -5.04
N VAL A 60 0.38 -4.94 -4.56
CA VAL A 60 -0.76 -4.57 -5.41
C VAL A 60 -0.41 -3.39 -6.32
N VAL A 61 0.23 -2.34 -5.79
CA VAL A 61 0.72 -1.20 -6.57
C VAL A 61 1.60 -1.69 -7.72
N TRP A 62 2.55 -2.58 -7.42
CA TRP A 62 3.40 -3.23 -8.40
C TRP A 62 2.60 -3.88 -9.54
N ARG A 63 1.67 -4.79 -9.22
CA ARG A 63 0.88 -5.52 -10.22
C ARG A 63 -0.11 -4.64 -10.99
N THR A 64 -0.43 -3.46 -10.47
CA THR A 64 -1.47 -2.59 -11.02
C THR A 64 -0.95 -1.22 -11.45
N ALA A 65 0.37 -1.04 -11.53
CA ALA A 65 1.00 0.23 -11.89
C ALA A 65 0.48 0.78 -13.23
N SER A 66 0.26 -0.10 -14.21
CA SER A 66 -0.33 0.27 -15.52
C SER A 66 -1.76 0.78 -15.46
N ARG A 67 -2.46 0.62 -14.33
CA ARG A 67 -3.81 1.15 -14.09
C ARG A 67 -3.80 2.53 -13.44
N TYR A 68 -2.63 3.04 -13.05
CA TYR A 68 -2.52 4.40 -12.54
C TYR A 68 -2.85 5.38 -13.68
N ASP A 69 -3.74 6.32 -13.38
CA ASP A 69 -4.18 7.35 -14.30
C ASP A 69 -3.90 8.71 -13.66
N ARG A 70 -2.94 9.44 -14.23
CA ARG A 70 -2.49 10.74 -13.73
C ARG A 70 -3.60 11.80 -13.75
N THR A 71 -4.65 11.61 -14.56
CA THR A 71 -5.81 12.52 -14.61
C THR A 71 -6.75 12.36 -13.40
N ARG A 72 -6.65 11.26 -12.66
CA ARG A 72 -7.49 10.96 -11.49
C ARG A 72 -6.88 11.36 -10.14
N GLY A 73 -5.67 11.91 -10.15
CA GLY A 73 -4.97 12.39 -8.96
C GLY A 73 -3.51 11.92 -8.88
N SER A 74 -2.82 12.32 -7.81
CA SER A 74 -1.41 11.95 -7.61
C SER A 74 -1.23 10.45 -7.33
N ALA A 75 -0.07 9.92 -7.72
CA ALA A 75 0.25 8.52 -7.49
C ALA A 75 0.23 8.18 -5.99
N LEU A 76 0.77 9.07 -5.16
CA LEU A 76 0.75 8.89 -3.71
C LEU A 76 -0.69 8.82 -3.16
N SER A 77 -1.61 9.66 -3.64
CA SER A 77 -3.02 9.61 -3.20
C SER A 77 -3.70 8.31 -3.58
N TRP A 78 -3.41 7.80 -4.79
CA TRP A 78 -3.92 6.51 -5.24
C TRP A 78 -3.40 5.36 -4.36
N VAL A 79 -2.09 5.34 -4.07
CA VAL A 79 -1.47 4.35 -3.16
C VAL A 79 -2.06 4.44 -1.74
N MET A 80 -2.19 5.65 -1.20
CA MET A 80 -2.72 5.86 0.15
C MET A 80 -4.20 5.46 0.27
N THR A 81 -4.97 5.59 -0.81
CA THR A 81 -6.35 5.09 -0.87
C THR A 81 -6.40 3.56 -0.76
N MET A 82 -5.51 2.85 -1.47
CA MET A 82 -5.40 1.39 -1.36
C MET A 82 -4.94 0.97 0.05
N ALA A 83 -3.95 1.66 0.61
CA ALA A 83 -3.46 1.42 1.96
C ALA A 83 -4.56 1.59 3.01
N HIS A 84 -5.36 2.65 2.91
CA HIS A 84 -6.47 2.89 3.83
C HIS A 84 -7.51 1.77 3.77
N ARG A 85 -7.97 1.41 2.57
CA ARG A 85 -8.96 0.34 2.36
C ARG A 85 -8.47 -0.98 2.94
N ARG A 86 -7.24 -1.39 2.59
CA ARG A 86 -6.65 -2.65 3.07
C ARG A 86 -6.51 -2.67 4.60
N SER A 87 -6.13 -1.55 5.20
CA SER A 87 -6.02 -1.42 6.66
C SER A 87 -7.39 -1.56 7.35
N VAL A 88 -8.43 -0.93 6.80
CA VAL A 88 -9.80 -1.05 7.32
C VAL A 88 -10.31 -2.48 7.21
N ASP A 89 -10.07 -3.14 6.06
CA ASP A 89 -10.46 -4.53 5.86
C ASP A 89 -9.76 -5.46 6.86
N ARG A 90 -8.49 -5.18 7.19
CA ARG A 90 -7.76 -5.93 8.22
C ARG A 90 -8.40 -5.81 9.59
N VAL A 91 -8.73 -4.59 10.03
CA VAL A 91 -9.40 -4.35 11.31
C VAL A 91 -10.75 -5.07 11.37
N ARG A 92 -11.55 -4.97 10.30
CA ARG A 92 -12.86 -5.64 10.20
C ARG A 92 -12.73 -7.16 10.30
N SER A 93 -11.75 -7.75 9.62
CA SER A 93 -11.50 -9.19 9.65
C SER A 93 -11.06 -9.69 11.03
N ALA A 94 -10.22 -8.92 11.73
CA ALA A 94 -9.80 -9.24 13.09
C ALA A 94 -10.99 -9.19 14.07
N GLN A 95 -11.85 -8.17 13.96
CA GLN A 95 -13.06 -8.02 14.79
C GLN A 95 -14.07 -9.14 14.53
N ALA A 96 -14.33 -9.50 13.27
CA ALA A 96 -15.23 -10.59 12.92
C ALA A 96 -14.74 -11.94 13.47
N SER A 97 -13.42 -12.16 13.46
CA SER A 97 -12.81 -13.37 14.00
C SER A 97 -12.92 -13.44 15.52
N ALA A 98 -12.70 -12.34 16.23
CA ALA A 98 -12.91 -12.24 17.67
C ALA A 98 -14.38 -12.47 18.09
N GLY A 99 -15.33 -11.93 17.32
CA GLY A 99 -16.77 -12.13 17.57
C GLY A 99 -17.20 -13.61 17.49
N ARG A 100 -16.64 -14.38 16.56
CA ARG A 100 -16.90 -15.82 16.44
C ARG A 100 -16.34 -16.62 17.62
N VAL A 101 -15.13 -16.27 18.09
CA VAL A 101 -14.52 -16.93 19.27
C VAL A 101 -15.34 -16.65 20.54
N ALA A 102 -15.86 -15.43 20.70
CA ALA A 102 -16.72 -15.08 21.83
C ALA A 102 -18.09 -15.79 21.77
N ALA A 103 -18.70 -15.89 20.59
CA ALA A 103 -19.98 -16.58 20.41
C ALA A 103 -19.90 -18.12 20.51
N GLY A 104 -18.69 -18.68 20.41
CA GLY A 104 -18.43 -20.12 20.47
C GLY A 104 -18.10 -20.68 21.85
N ARG A 105 -18.12 -19.88 22.94
CA ARG A 105 -17.95 -20.40 24.31
C ARG A 105 -19.32 -20.79 24.90
N PRO A 106 -19.67 -22.08 25.02
CA PRO A 106 -20.84 -22.49 25.78
C PRO A 106 -20.64 -22.16 27.27
N SER A 107 -21.61 -21.50 27.89
CA SER A 107 -21.70 -21.41 29.35
C SER A 107 -21.90 -22.81 29.91
N ALA A 108 -20.95 -23.26 30.72
CA ALA A 108 -21.11 -24.41 31.60
C ALA A 108 -21.95 -24.01 32.83
#